data_AF-A0A6N7AH46-F1
#
_entry.id   AF-A0A6N7AH46-F1
#
_cell.length_a   1.000
_cell.length_b   1.000
_cell.length_c   1.000
_cell.angle_alpha   90.00
_cell.angle_beta   90.00
_cell.angle_gamma   90.00
#
_symmetry.space_group_name_H-M   'P 1'
#
loop_
_entity.id
_entity.type
_entity.pdbx_description
1 polymer ?
#
loop_
_entity_poly.entity_id
_entity_poly.type
_entity_poly.pdbx_seq_one_letter_code
_entity_poly.pdbx_strand_id
1 'polypeptide(L)'
;MALLAPVITNTGQITGKDVALAAGTEIALDFAGDGLLSVVVESSTLATLIENKGVIIADGGTATLTARAASGGGGGGGGGGGILLLADMEHGEANVAGRLDAHFVETSAARVTLDTDLNVDTKGGEWLIDPIDITIDASKASAIQTALGTGSVTVTTADNGSNPWGTNGTGTDAGTITVDASITWNANILTLRADNTIILDAELTSTGTTSSDGLVLQYAQTTGTGTYAINAPVTLAAGSLFQTKKGSDSAITYTVITDLGAEGSTTQTDLQGINTGRIAGDALTVASATGAFADKNAGDDKTVTITGLALGGPDKDNYTLDEDTATTIATITPRAVSLSGSRVYDGTVDLAAAIFTLDTLANGEALTLFGTGSMSEANAGTGKTVTLTGLSLGDGTGLAANYTLGSGLVTINKASLVVTAGDAMKIYDGQAFTGGNGVTYGGFVDHESASVLTGTLAYGGAAQNAVSAGTYPLTVSGLSADNHTITYGDAALTITAIQIRSSTLAMTDAPGGSPPSASHETRPTVTTGSNFGNDDLSGGPDQGKRDSEMRTVC
;
A
#
# COMPACT_ATOMS: atom_id res chain seq x y z
N MET A 1 17.42 70.60 29.60
CA MET A 1 18.55 71.56 29.46
C MET A 1 18.64 71.96 28.00
N ALA A 2 18.85 73.25 27.67
CA ALA A 2 18.97 73.74 26.29
C ALA A 2 20.28 74.52 26.10
N LEU A 3 21.15 74.10 25.17
CA LEU A 3 22.34 74.84 24.73
C LEU A 3 22.20 75.21 23.25
N LEU A 4 22.45 76.47 22.91
CA LEU A 4 22.24 77.03 21.57
C LEU A 4 23.56 77.65 21.08
N ALA A 5 24.18 77.07 20.05
CA ALA A 5 25.46 77.54 19.52
C ALA A 5 25.67 77.08 18.06
N PRO A 6 26.40 77.79 17.19
CA PRO A 6 26.65 77.35 15.80
C PRO A 6 27.35 76.00 15.65
N VAL A 7 28.05 75.54 16.70
CA VAL A 7 28.73 74.23 16.80
C VAL A 7 28.47 73.69 18.19
N ILE A 8 28.18 72.38 18.29
CA ILE A 8 28.04 71.70 19.58
C ILE A 8 29.18 70.69 19.73
N THR A 9 29.92 70.85 20.83
CA THR A 9 30.91 69.87 21.27
C THR A 9 30.63 69.46 22.70
N ASN A 10 30.41 68.16 22.94
CA ASN A 10 30.41 67.59 24.29
C ASN A 10 31.74 66.90 24.57
N THR A 11 32.53 67.40 25.51
CA THR A 11 33.73 66.70 26.03
C THR A 11 33.57 66.21 27.48
N GLY A 12 32.37 66.36 28.05
CA GLY A 12 32.05 66.07 29.45
C GLY A 12 31.01 64.96 29.58
N GLN A 13 30.19 65.03 30.63
CA GLN A 13 29.09 64.09 30.84
C GLN A 13 27.75 64.80 30.72
N ILE A 14 26.87 64.28 29.88
CA ILE A 14 25.48 64.70 29.74
C ILE A 14 24.61 63.56 30.30
N THR A 15 23.88 63.84 31.38
CA THR A 15 22.89 62.92 31.96
C THR A 15 21.60 63.70 32.21
N GLY A 16 20.46 63.21 31.71
CA GLY A 16 19.18 63.85 31.97
C GLY A 16 18.01 63.22 31.23
N LYS A 17 16.80 63.44 31.74
CA LYS A 17 15.56 62.91 31.15
C LYS A 17 15.15 63.64 29.87
N ASP A 18 15.38 64.95 29.76
CA ASP A 18 15.10 65.70 28.53
C ASP A 18 16.21 66.75 28.31
N VAL A 19 17.14 66.42 27.41
CA VAL A 19 18.28 67.26 27.05
C VAL A 19 18.21 67.59 25.57
N ALA A 20 18.30 68.88 25.24
CA ALA A 20 18.46 69.30 23.85
C ALA A 20 19.65 70.24 23.70
N LEU A 21 20.50 69.98 22.73
CA LEU A 21 21.53 70.89 22.27
C LEU A 21 21.24 71.12 20.80
N ALA A 22 21.05 72.38 20.41
CA ALA A 22 20.74 72.72 19.03
C ALA A 22 21.74 73.71 18.44
N ALA A 23 22.21 73.40 17.24
CA ALA A 23 23.18 74.18 16.52
C ALA A 23 22.65 74.72 15.20
N GLY A 24 22.67 76.03 15.03
CA GLY A 24 22.41 76.68 13.76
C GLY A 24 22.21 78.18 13.87
N THR A 25 21.80 78.80 12.77
CA THR A 25 21.73 80.26 12.61
C THR A 25 20.44 80.87 13.14
N GLU A 26 19.35 80.10 13.19
CA GLU A 26 18.07 80.49 13.77
C GLU A 26 17.43 79.26 14.41
N ILE A 27 17.04 79.37 15.68
CA ILE A 27 16.57 78.23 16.49
C ILE A 27 15.26 78.60 17.19
N ALA A 28 14.22 77.80 16.98
CA ALA A 28 12.96 77.89 17.72
C ALA A 28 12.86 76.73 18.74
N LEU A 29 12.54 77.09 19.99
CA LEU A 29 12.28 76.14 21.07
C LEU A 29 10.81 76.25 21.46
N ASP A 30 10.09 75.13 21.43
CA ASP A 30 8.72 75.05 21.95
C ASP A 30 8.69 74.39 23.33
N PHE A 31 8.13 75.10 24.30
CA PHE A 31 7.95 74.64 25.68
C PHE A 31 6.46 74.69 26.04
N ALA A 32 5.81 73.54 26.23
CA ALA A 32 4.56 73.46 26.98
C ALA A 32 4.86 73.10 28.44
N GLY A 33 3.92 73.40 29.33
CA GLY A 33 4.08 73.51 30.80
C GLY A 33 4.64 72.32 31.60
N ASP A 34 5.27 71.34 30.96
CA ASP A 34 5.94 70.18 31.54
C ASP A 34 7.25 69.77 30.86
N GLY A 35 7.69 70.39 29.75
CA GLY A 35 8.93 69.98 29.07
C GLY A 35 9.22 70.66 27.73
N LEU A 36 10.29 70.22 27.07
CA LEU A 36 10.64 70.64 25.71
C LEU A 36 9.89 69.78 24.69
N LEU A 37 9.08 70.40 23.84
CA LEU A 37 8.26 69.71 22.84
C LEU A 37 8.97 69.53 21.49
N SER A 38 9.73 70.52 21.06
CA SER A 38 10.49 70.46 19.81
C SER A 38 11.64 71.48 19.76
N VAL A 39 12.65 71.16 18.95
CA VAL A 39 13.69 72.10 18.55
C VAL A 39 13.76 72.16 17.03
N VAL A 40 13.55 73.35 16.47
CA VAL A 40 13.64 73.60 15.03
C VAL A 40 14.85 74.49 14.78
N VAL A 41 15.73 74.11 13.86
CA VAL A 41 16.87 74.93 13.42
C VAL A 41 16.68 75.29 11.95
N GLU A 42 16.49 76.54 11.55
CA GLU A 42 16.33 76.83 10.11
C GLU A 42 17.57 76.40 9.30
N SER A 43 17.35 75.93 8.07
CA SER A 43 18.40 75.37 7.22
C SER A 43 19.51 76.40 6.99
N SER A 44 20.74 76.06 7.42
CA SER A 44 21.92 76.87 7.19
C SER A 44 22.58 76.46 5.87
N THR A 45 23.07 77.43 5.10
CA THR A 45 23.97 77.19 3.94
C THR A 45 25.41 76.85 4.36
N LEU A 46 25.68 76.75 5.67
CA LEU A 46 27.00 76.50 6.25
C LEU A 46 27.01 75.11 6.90
N ALA A 47 28.09 74.35 6.68
CA ALA A 47 28.29 73.04 7.29
C ALA A 47 28.08 73.10 8.81
N THR A 48 27.16 72.30 9.32
CA THR A 48 26.89 72.18 10.75
C THR A 48 27.59 70.94 11.31
N LEU A 49 28.18 71.07 12.50
CA LEU A 49 28.99 70.03 13.14
C LEU A 49 28.38 69.64 14.49
N ILE A 50 28.19 68.34 14.67
CA ILE A 50 27.91 67.73 15.97
C ILE A 50 29.14 66.92 16.37
N GLU A 51 29.71 67.23 17.53
CA GLU A 51 30.82 66.50 18.09
C GLU A 51 30.50 66.00 19.49
N ASN A 52 30.48 64.68 19.68
CA ASN A 52 30.47 64.07 21.01
C ASN A 52 31.82 63.39 21.24
N LYS A 53 32.55 63.81 22.28
CA LYS A 53 33.79 63.20 22.80
C LYS A 53 33.63 62.72 24.23
N GLY A 54 32.47 62.97 24.83
CA GLY A 54 32.16 62.70 26.22
C GLY A 54 31.16 61.56 26.38
N VAL A 55 30.47 61.56 27.51
CA VAL A 55 29.43 60.58 27.85
C VAL A 55 28.06 61.21 27.66
N ILE A 56 27.12 60.51 27.02
CA ILE A 56 25.70 60.85 26.97
C ILE A 56 24.91 59.65 27.52
N ILE A 57 24.08 59.90 28.55
CA ILE A 57 23.21 58.90 29.19
C ILE A 57 21.77 59.44 29.16
N ALA A 58 20.86 58.67 28.56
CA ALA A 58 19.45 59.02 28.41
C ALA A 58 18.54 57.95 29.07
N ASP A 59 18.68 57.77 30.39
CA ASP A 59 17.92 56.76 31.16
C ASP A 59 16.42 57.13 31.25
N GLY A 60 15.59 56.54 30.38
CA GLY A 60 14.13 56.75 30.38
C GLY A 60 13.67 58.12 29.87
N GLY A 61 14.53 58.81 29.13
CA GLY A 61 14.33 60.16 28.60
C GLY A 61 15.04 60.39 27.26
N THR A 62 14.93 61.58 26.65
CA THR A 62 15.55 61.87 25.34
C THR A 62 16.71 62.85 25.46
N ALA A 63 17.85 62.53 24.84
CA ALA A 63 18.97 63.44 24.63
C ALA A 63 19.16 63.72 23.14
N THR A 64 18.85 64.93 22.70
CA THR A 64 18.94 65.36 21.30
C THR A 64 20.08 66.35 21.12
N LEU A 65 21.04 66.03 20.25
CA LEU A 65 21.98 67.00 19.69
C LEU A 65 21.60 67.15 18.21
N THR A 66 21.09 68.32 17.82
CA THR A 66 20.63 68.57 16.44
C THR A 66 21.32 69.77 15.84
N ALA A 67 21.65 69.69 14.56
CA ALA A 67 22.22 70.79 13.80
C ALA A 67 21.51 71.01 12.45
N ARG A 68 20.21 70.68 12.40
CA ARG A 68 19.36 70.63 11.19
C ARG A 68 17.95 71.20 11.41
N ALA A 69 17.33 71.67 10.32
CA ALA A 69 15.90 71.94 10.19
C ALA A 69 15.06 70.69 10.36
N ALA A 70 14.73 70.38 11.61
CA ALA A 70 13.71 69.40 11.94
C ALA A 70 12.39 70.13 12.21
N SER A 71 11.45 70.11 11.26
CA SER A 71 10.04 70.36 11.56
C SER A 71 9.39 69.05 11.99
N GLY A 72 9.55 68.67 13.24
CA GLY A 72 9.00 67.41 13.75
C GLY A 72 9.39 67.14 15.18
N GLY A 73 8.61 67.65 16.12
CA GLY A 73 8.52 67.06 17.45
C GLY A 73 7.79 65.72 17.33
N GLY A 74 8.39 64.66 17.86
CA GLY A 74 7.77 63.34 17.89
C GLY A 74 8.76 62.27 18.31
N GLY A 75 8.73 61.88 19.58
CA GLY A 75 9.59 60.86 20.15
C GLY A 75 9.41 59.47 19.52
N GLY A 76 10.42 58.62 19.68
CA GLY A 76 10.34 57.21 19.32
C GLY A 76 11.44 56.42 20.02
N GLY A 77 11.02 55.53 20.90
CA GLY A 77 11.88 54.69 21.74
C GLY A 77 11.12 54.35 23.01
N GLY A 78 10.08 53.51 22.87
CA GLY A 78 9.10 53.23 23.92
C GLY A 78 9.72 53.04 25.31
N GLY A 79 9.32 53.86 26.29
CA GLY A 79 9.62 53.70 27.71
C GLY A 79 11.10 53.74 28.17
N GLY A 80 12.09 53.53 27.29
CA GLY A 80 13.48 53.24 27.63
C GLY A 80 14.48 54.39 27.46
N GLY A 81 14.09 55.48 26.81
CA GLY A 81 14.96 56.64 26.54
C GLY A 81 15.84 56.50 25.30
N GLY A 82 16.19 57.62 24.67
CA GLY A 82 16.83 57.67 23.35
C GLY A 82 17.85 58.81 23.19
N ILE A 83 18.90 58.56 22.40
CA ILE A 83 19.93 59.54 22.01
C ILE A 83 19.80 59.80 20.51
N LEU A 84 19.61 61.06 20.12
CA LEU A 84 19.49 61.48 18.72
C LEU A 84 20.62 62.46 18.41
N LEU A 85 21.53 62.09 17.53
CA LEU A 85 22.64 62.91 17.01
C LEU A 85 22.38 63.20 15.52
N LEU A 86 21.79 64.36 15.22
CA LEU A 86 21.20 64.67 13.91
C LEU A 86 21.86 65.88 13.25
N ALA A 87 22.65 65.69 12.19
CA ALA A 87 23.16 66.78 11.36
C ALA A 87 22.40 66.87 10.02
N ASP A 88 22.75 67.89 9.23
CA ASP A 88 22.20 68.03 7.88
C ASP A 88 22.58 66.84 6.97
N MET A 89 21.64 66.37 6.15
CA MET A 89 21.82 65.20 5.27
C MET A 89 22.43 65.56 3.92
N GLU A 90 22.65 66.84 3.61
CA GLU A 90 23.32 67.27 2.38
C GLU A 90 24.78 67.65 2.64
N HIS A 91 25.06 68.32 3.77
CA HIS A 91 26.39 68.86 4.09
C HIS A 91 26.85 68.64 5.54
N GLY A 92 26.01 68.06 6.40
CA GLY A 92 26.27 67.93 7.83
C GLY A 92 27.24 66.82 8.18
N GLU A 93 27.94 66.99 9.31
CA GLU A 93 28.90 66.02 9.82
C GLU A 93 28.60 65.68 11.29
N ALA A 94 28.55 64.39 11.60
CA ALA A 94 28.44 63.87 12.95
C ALA A 94 29.72 63.11 13.31
N ASN A 95 30.49 63.67 14.25
CA ASN A 95 31.71 63.06 14.79
C ASN A 95 31.42 62.55 16.20
N VAL A 96 31.37 61.22 16.33
CA VAL A 96 30.87 60.55 17.53
C VAL A 96 31.97 59.68 18.14
N ALA A 97 32.34 60.02 19.36
CA ALA A 97 33.37 59.40 20.19
C ALA A 97 32.83 59.23 21.63
N GLY A 98 33.60 58.61 22.52
CA GLY A 98 33.25 58.49 23.94
C GLY A 98 32.16 57.43 24.21
N ARG A 99 31.12 57.74 25.00
CA ARG A 99 30.09 56.75 25.38
C ARG A 99 28.67 57.24 25.15
N LEU A 100 27.85 56.40 24.53
CA LEU A 100 26.40 56.57 24.38
C LEU A 100 25.69 55.43 25.11
N ASP A 101 24.75 55.77 25.99
CA ASP A 101 24.00 54.80 26.80
C ASP A 101 22.50 55.15 26.75
N ALA A 102 21.73 54.38 25.97
CA ALA A 102 20.29 54.56 25.77
C ALA A 102 19.66 53.33 25.10
N HIS A 103 18.35 53.12 25.27
CA HIS A 103 17.65 52.02 24.61
C HIS A 103 17.52 52.22 23.08
N PHE A 104 17.64 53.47 22.60
CA PHE A 104 17.65 53.79 21.19
C PHE A 104 18.74 54.83 20.93
N VAL A 105 19.60 54.59 19.95
CA VAL A 105 20.63 55.54 19.52
C VAL A 105 20.45 55.79 18.04
N GLU A 106 20.43 57.06 17.63
CA GLU A 106 20.40 57.44 16.23
C GLU A 106 21.53 58.44 15.93
N THR A 107 22.29 58.13 14.88
CA THR A 107 23.37 58.95 14.35
C THR A 107 23.17 59.17 12.87
N SER A 108 22.66 60.35 12.51
CA SER A 108 22.22 60.66 11.14
C SER A 108 22.83 61.98 10.67
N ALA A 109 23.57 61.95 9.56
CA ALA A 109 24.28 63.10 8.98
C ALA A 109 24.73 62.77 7.55
N ALA A 110 24.99 63.77 6.70
CA ALA A 110 25.56 63.52 5.37
C ALA A 110 26.85 62.67 5.46
N ARG A 111 27.68 62.92 6.48
CA ARG A 111 28.84 62.12 6.85
C ARG A 111 28.82 61.79 8.34
N VAL A 112 28.98 60.51 8.67
CA VAL A 112 29.11 60.02 10.05
C VAL A 112 30.51 59.44 10.26
N THR A 113 31.26 60.03 11.20
CA THR A 113 32.54 59.51 11.67
C THR A 113 32.35 58.95 13.08
N LEU A 114 32.75 57.70 13.27
CA LEU A 114 32.76 57.05 14.59
C LEU A 114 34.20 56.86 15.00
N ASP A 115 34.57 57.38 16.17
CA ASP A 115 35.90 57.19 16.72
C ASP A 115 36.06 55.75 17.24
N THR A 116 37.30 55.28 17.24
CA THR A 116 37.70 54.00 17.82
C THR A 116 37.34 53.84 19.30
N ASP A 117 37.26 54.94 20.06
CA ASP A 117 36.91 54.91 21.48
C ASP A 117 35.40 54.91 21.76
N LEU A 118 34.57 54.99 20.70
CA LEU A 118 33.13 55.03 20.83
C LEU A 118 32.58 53.71 21.39
N ASN A 119 31.93 53.82 22.54
CA ASN A 119 31.19 52.75 23.19
C ASN A 119 29.69 53.06 23.18
N VAL A 120 28.93 52.30 22.41
CA VAL A 120 27.46 52.39 22.38
C VAL A 120 26.88 51.19 23.11
N ASP A 121 26.16 51.46 24.20
CA ASP A 121 25.41 50.47 24.98
C ASP A 121 23.92 50.71 24.75
N THR A 122 23.30 49.86 23.93
CA THR A 122 21.89 50.03 23.55
C THR A 122 20.92 49.42 24.57
N LYS A 123 21.40 48.83 25.67
CA LYS A 123 20.57 48.15 26.69
C LYS A 123 19.56 47.14 26.13
N GLY A 124 19.90 46.46 25.03
CA GLY A 124 19.02 45.50 24.36
C GLY A 124 18.13 46.10 23.27
N GLY A 125 18.21 47.41 23.03
CA GLY A 125 17.53 48.09 21.94
C GLY A 125 18.39 48.29 20.70
N GLU A 126 18.12 49.35 19.94
CA GLU A 126 18.63 49.52 18.58
C GLU A 126 19.57 50.73 18.45
N TRP A 127 20.59 50.59 17.59
CA TRP A 127 21.39 51.70 17.10
C TRP A 127 21.22 51.83 15.59
N LEU A 128 20.76 53.00 15.16
CA LEU A 128 20.63 53.41 13.77
C LEU A 128 21.79 54.32 13.36
N ILE A 129 22.49 53.93 12.30
CA ILE A 129 23.55 54.74 11.66
C ILE A 129 23.08 55.05 10.24
N ASP A 130 22.83 56.32 9.92
CA ASP A 130 22.18 56.74 8.66
C ASP A 130 22.91 57.89 7.95
N PRO A 131 23.99 57.61 7.18
CA PRO A 131 24.57 58.55 6.23
C PRO A 131 24.08 58.30 4.78
N ILE A 132 24.50 59.16 3.84
CA ILE A 132 24.15 58.97 2.42
C ILE A 132 24.86 57.74 1.83
N ASP A 133 26.15 57.60 2.11
CA ASP A 133 26.96 56.40 1.85
C ASP A 133 27.78 56.08 3.12
N ILE A 134 28.08 54.80 3.37
CA ILE A 134 28.91 54.39 4.51
C ILE A 134 29.97 53.37 4.13
N THR A 135 31.20 53.68 4.52
CA THR A 135 32.29 52.70 4.62
C THR A 135 32.51 52.35 6.08
N ILE A 136 32.26 51.10 6.44
CA ILE A 136 32.56 50.52 7.75
C ILE A 136 34.06 50.17 7.77
N ASP A 137 34.85 51.16 8.18
CA ASP A 137 36.27 51.03 8.46
C ASP A 137 36.52 50.37 9.83
N ALA A 138 37.79 50.21 10.21
CA ALA A 138 38.19 49.56 11.46
C ALA A 138 37.58 50.21 12.73
N SER A 139 37.41 51.54 12.72
CA SER A 139 36.82 52.28 13.84
C SER A 139 35.34 51.98 13.96
N LYS A 140 34.59 52.07 12.84
CA LYS A 140 33.15 51.77 12.80
C LYS A 140 32.88 50.30 13.12
N ALA A 141 33.69 49.38 12.59
CA ALA A 141 33.61 47.96 12.89
C ALA A 141 33.78 47.67 14.39
N SER A 142 34.71 48.36 15.07
CA SER A 142 34.93 48.20 16.52
C SER A 142 33.73 48.70 17.35
N ALA A 143 33.15 49.83 16.95
CA ALA A 143 31.96 50.38 17.61
C ALA A 143 30.73 49.47 17.40
N ILE A 144 30.51 48.98 16.18
CA ILE A 144 29.43 48.03 15.86
C ILE A 144 29.57 46.74 16.67
N GLN A 145 30.78 46.18 16.78
CA GLN A 145 31.03 44.98 17.60
C GLN A 145 30.67 45.19 19.08
N THR A 146 31.02 46.35 19.63
CA THR A 146 30.68 46.69 21.02
C THR A 146 29.17 46.77 21.22
N ALA A 147 28.47 47.45 20.31
CA ALA A 147 27.02 47.60 20.35
C ALA A 147 26.29 46.25 20.20
N LEU A 148 26.76 45.38 19.28
CA LEU A 148 26.25 44.01 19.12
C LEU A 148 26.42 43.15 20.37
N GLY A 149 27.32 43.50 21.29
CA GLY A 149 27.41 42.86 22.60
C GLY A 149 26.25 43.18 23.55
N THR A 150 25.48 44.24 23.27
CA THR A 150 24.41 44.74 24.15
C THR A 150 23.03 44.79 23.50
N GLY A 151 22.93 44.88 22.17
CA GLY A 151 21.67 44.87 21.43
C GLY A 151 21.88 44.75 19.91
N SER A 152 20.80 44.82 19.13
CA SER A 152 20.90 44.70 17.67
C SER A 152 21.32 46.03 17.03
N VAL A 153 22.04 45.96 15.92
CA VAL A 153 22.57 47.13 15.21
C VAL A 153 22.02 47.17 13.80
N THR A 154 21.47 48.32 13.41
CA THR A 154 21.02 48.57 12.04
C THR A 154 21.84 49.68 11.42
N VAL A 155 22.69 49.31 10.47
CA VAL A 155 23.37 50.27 9.60
C VAL A 155 22.48 50.48 8.39
N THR A 156 22.03 51.71 8.17
CA THR A 156 21.17 52.07 7.04
C THR A 156 21.81 53.16 6.21
N THR A 157 21.40 53.29 4.95
CA THR A 157 21.56 54.53 4.20
C THR A 157 20.21 55.22 4.05
N ALA A 158 20.23 56.46 3.54
CA ALA A 158 19.12 57.41 3.53
C ALA A 158 17.84 56.96 2.78
N ASP A 159 16.75 56.79 3.54
CA ASP A 159 15.41 56.49 3.05
C ASP A 159 14.68 57.73 2.50
N ASN A 160 14.34 57.69 1.21
CA ASN A 160 13.69 58.77 0.46
C ASN A 160 12.23 59.04 0.91
N GLY A 161 12.06 59.66 2.09
CA GLY A 161 10.82 60.32 2.50
C GLY A 161 9.98 59.66 3.60
N SER A 162 10.47 58.61 4.27
CA SER A 162 9.72 57.90 5.34
C SER A 162 10.30 58.02 6.75
N ASN A 163 11.36 58.82 6.96
CA ASN A 163 11.92 59.02 8.30
C ASN A 163 10.96 59.90 9.16
N PRO A 164 10.51 59.43 10.34
CA PRO A 164 9.70 60.22 11.29
C PRO A 164 10.33 61.56 11.73
N TRP A 165 11.64 61.74 11.50
CA TRP A 165 12.45 62.87 11.97
C TRP A 165 13.00 63.78 10.85
N GLY A 166 12.48 63.69 9.62
CA GLY A 166 12.53 64.78 8.62
C GLY A 166 12.89 64.39 7.19
N THR A 167 12.65 65.31 6.24
CA THR A 167 12.88 65.18 4.78
C THR A 167 14.35 65.22 4.35
N ASN A 168 14.77 64.25 3.53
CA ASN A 168 16.14 64.11 3.02
C ASN A 168 16.62 65.28 2.18
N GLY A 169 17.94 65.55 2.27
CA GLY A 169 18.66 66.34 1.28
C GLY A 169 18.64 65.66 -0.10
N THR A 170 18.76 66.45 -1.16
CA THR A 170 18.70 66.03 -2.57
C THR A 170 20.00 65.37 -3.07
N GLY A 171 20.72 64.67 -2.20
CA GLY A 171 22.03 64.08 -2.50
C GLY A 171 22.00 63.14 -3.70
N THR A 172 23.04 63.19 -4.53
CA THR A 172 23.22 62.37 -5.74
C THR A 172 23.91 61.03 -5.48
N ASP A 173 24.33 60.78 -4.25
CA ASP A 173 25.13 59.62 -3.89
C ASP A 173 24.26 58.36 -3.79
N ALA A 174 24.91 57.20 -3.93
CA ALA A 174 24.23 56.01 -4.39
C ALA A 174 23.43 55.30 -3.31
N GLY A 175 23.70 55.49 -2.01
CA GLY A 175 23.07 54.72 -0.94
C GLY A 175 23.74 53.37 -0.75
N THR A 176 25.08 53.37 -0.66
CA THR A 176 25.93 52.17 -0.60
C THR A 176 26.48 51.94 0.81
N ILE A 177 26.44 50.69 1.26
CA ILE A 177 27.13 50.22 2.47
C ILE A 177 28.31 49.35 2.02
N THR A 178 29.52 49.76 2.38
CA THR A 178 30.74 48.97 2.17
C THR A 178 31.33 48.54 3.52
N VAL A 179 31.54 47.25 3.72
CA VAL A 179 32.23 46.68 4.89
C VAL A 179 33.69 46.43 4.53
N ASP A 180 34.58 47.31 4.99
CA ASP A 180 36.02 47.27 4.69
C ASP A 180 36.87 46.75 5.86
N ALA A 181 36.26 46.51 7.01
CA ALA A 181 36.93 45.95 8.19
C ALA A 181 36.12 44.82 8.83
N SER A 182 36.83 43.87 9.43
CA SER A 182 36.20 42.68 10.00
C SER A 182 35.31 43.00 11.20
N ILE A 183 34.16 42.33 11.29
CA ILE A 183 33.22 42.42 12.42
C ILE A 183 32.99 41.01 12.95
N THR A 184 33.25 40.80 14.25
CA THR A 184 32.96 39.53 14.93
C THR A 184 31.98 39.76 16.08
N TRP A 185 30.90 38.97 16.13
CA TRP A 185 29.89 39.03 17.18
C TRP A 185 29.35 37.65 17.52
N ASN A 186 28.69 37.51 18.68
CA ASN A 186 28.21 36.23 19.20
C ASN A 186 26.74 36.25 19.69
N ALA A 187 26.10 37.41 19.60
CA ALA A 187 24.70 37.64 19.98
C ALA A 187 24.15 38.81 19.16
N ASN A 188 22.82 38.90 19.07
CA ASN A 188 22.09 39.97 18.37
C ASN A 188 22.30 39.98 16.85
N ILE A 189 21.48 40.79 16.17
CA ILE A 189 21.41 40.82 14.72
C ILE A 189 22.12 42.08 14.21
N LEU A 190 23.03 41.89 13.25
CA LEU A 190 23.54 42.97 12.41
C LEU A 190 22.65 43.08 11.16
N THR A 191 21.97 44.21 11.02
CA THR A 191 21.20 44.55 9.82
C THR A 191 21.96 45.59 9.01
N LEU A 192 22.25 45.26 7.75
CA LEU A 192 22.77 46.21 6.76
C LEU A 192 21.64 46.54 5.79
N ARG A 193 21.18 47.79 5.78
CA ARG A 193 20.07 48.28 4.97
C ARG A 193 20.54 49.37 4.00
N ALA A 194 20.93 48.97 2.79
CA ALA A 194 21.35 49.90 1.74
C ALA A 194 20.21 50.23 0.77
N ASP A 195 20.10 51.50 0.42
CA ASP A 195 19.18 52.02 -0.62
C ASP A 195 19.52 51.54 -2.01
N ASN A 196 20.80 51.27 -2.23
CA ASN A 196 21.32 50.69 -3.45
C ASN A 196 22.09 49.41 -3.17
N THR A 197 23.37 49.50 -2.82
CA THR A 197 24.26 48.32 -2.84
C THR A 197 24.89 48.04 -1.49
N ILE A 198 25.03 46.76 -1.15
CA ILE A 198 25.86 46.29 -0.02
C ILE A 198 27.11 45.62 -0.59
N ILE A 199 28.29 45.96 -0.08
CA ILE A 199 29.57 45.36 -0.47
C ILE A 199 30.26 44.85 0.78
N LEU A 200 30.56 43.56 0.84
CA LEU A 200 31.28 42.93 1.94
C LEU A 200 32.72 42.62 1.51
N ASP A 201 33.63 43.57 1.70
CA ASP A 201 35.06 43.46 1.35
C ASP A 201 35.93 42.95 2.50
N ALA A 202 35.36 42.83 3.71
CA ALA A 202 36.01 42.26 4.89
C ALA A 202 35.16 41.18 5.58
N GLU A 203 35.82 40.37 6.40
CA GLU A 203 35.24 39.19 7.04
C GLU A 203 34.15 39.55 8.07
N LEU A 204 32.99 38.91 7.94
CA LEU A 204 31.92 38.97 8.93
C LEU A 204 31.80 37.62 9.62
N THR A 205 31.89 37.59 10.95
CA THR A 205 31.77 36.35 11.73
C THR A 205 30.72 36.48 12.83
N SER A 206 29.61 35.74 12.70
CA SER A 206 28.66 35.51 13.78
C SER A 206 28.88 34.13 14.38
N THR A 207 29.19 34.07 15.67
CA THR A 207 29.35 32.80 16.41
C THR A 207 28.15 32.43 17.28
N GLY A 208 27.06 33.21 17.21
CA GLY A 208 25.81 32.85 17.88
C GLY A 208 25.15 31.65 17.20
N THR A 209 24.27 30.93 17.90
CA THR A 209 23.70 29.66 17.39
C THR A 209 22.17 29.66 17.39
N THR A 210 21.56 30.85 17.36
CA THR A 210 20.12 31.04 17.54
C THR A 210 19.55 32.00 16.50
N SER A 211 18.24 31.95 16.27
CA SER A 211 17.58 32.89 15.35
C SER A 211 17.54 34.34 15.86
N SER A 212 18.00 34.59 17.10
CA SER A 212 18.16 35.94 17.69
C SER A 212 19.55 36.54 17.44
N ASP A 213 20.43 35.82 16.74
CA ASP A 213 21.72 36.32 16.29
C ASP A 213 21.87 36.10 14.78
N GLY A 214 22.70 36.91 14.13
CA GLY A 214 23.07 36.68 12.73
C GLY A 214 23.10 37.94 11.89
N LEU A 215 22.90 37.78 10.58
CA LEU A 215 23.12 38.79 9.56
C LEU A 215 21.88 38.98 8.69
N VAL A 216 21.45 40.22 8.53
CA VAL A 216 20.35 40.60 7.64
C VAL A 216 20.86 41.60 6.61
N LEU A 217 20.69 41.29 5.33
CA LEU A 217 21.09 42.15 4.21
C LEU A 217 19.84 42.66 3.47
N GLN A 218 19.56 43.95 3.59
CA GLN A 218 18.48 44.62 2.88
C GLN A 218 19.09 45.56 1.85
N TYR A 219 18.99 45.26 0.57
CA TYR A 219 19.64 46.00 -0.51
C TYR A 219 18.61 46.52 -1.51
N ALA A 220 19.02 47.46 -2.37
CA ALA A 220 18.16 48.12 -3.35
C ALA A 220 16.87 48.69 -2.76
N GLN A 221 16.92 49.19 -1.52
CA GLN A 221 15.72 49.55 -0.76
C GLN A 221 14.91 50.68 -1.39
N THR A 222 15.55 51.59 -2.13
CA THR A 222 14.87 52.70 -2.83
C THR A 222 15.15 52.75 -4.32
N THR A 223 16.34 52.32 -4.75
CA THR A 223 16.75 52.37 -6.17
C THR A 223 16.17 51.26 -7.04
N GLY A 224 15.75 50.14 -6.44
CA GLY A 224 15.26 48.93 -7.13
C GLY A 224 16.30 48.18 -7.98
N THR A 225 17.48 48.75 -8.20
CA THR A 225 18.52 48.25 -9.13
C THR A 225 19.79 47.76 -8.45
N GLY A 226 20.03 48.15 -7.20
CA GLY A 226 21.21 47.72 -6.45
C GLY A 226 21.27 46.23 -6.12
N THR A 227 22.42 45.80 -5.60
CA THR A 227 22.75 44.38 -5.34
C THR A 227 23.44 44.21 -3.98
N TYR A 228 23.79 42.98 -3.61
CA TYR A 228 24.78 42.73 -2.57
C TYR A 228 25.94 41.91 -3.15
N ALA A 229 27.16 42.25 -2.79
CA ALA A 229 28.38 41.57 -3.18
C ALA A 229 29.10 41.03 -1.94
N ILE A 230 29.49 39.76 -1.97
CA ILE A 230 30.24 39.11 -0.91
C ILE A 230 31.65 38.82 -1.46
N ASN A 231 32.59 39.71 -1.17
CA ASN A 231 33.97 39.64 -1.66
C ASN A 231 34.93 39.06 -0.61
N ALA A 232 34.51 39.00 0.65
CA ALA A 232 35.21 38.37 1.76
C ALA A 232 34.34 37.31 2.48
N PRO A 233 34.94 36.41 3.27
CA PRO A 233 34.20 35.35 3.96
C PRO A 233 33.11 35.89 4.90
N VAL A 234 31.94 35.26 4.84
CA VAL A 234 30.86 35.44 5.82
C VAL A 234 30.68 34.11 6.55
N THR A 235 31.04 34.08 7.82
CA THR A 235 31.00 32.89 8.67
C THR A 235 29.83 33.03 9.64
N LEU A 236 28.83 32.16 9.50
CA LEU A 236 27.67 32.08 10.39
C LEU A 236 27.60 30.66 10.97
N ALA A 237 27.30 30.51 12.26
CA ALA A 237 27.12 29.19 12.85
C ALA A 237 25.71 28.63 12.55
N ALA A 238 25.57 27.30 12.65
CA ALA A 238 24.26 26.66 12.48
C ALA A 238 23.25 27.22 13.48
N GLY A 239 22.07 27.56 12.98
CA GLY A 239 20.99 28.18 13.78
C GLY A 239 20.98 29.71 13.76
N SER A 240 22.07 30.38 13.38
CA SER A 240 22.07 31.83 13.15
C SER A 240 21.07 32.22 12.06
N LEU A 241 20.52 33.42 12.21
CA LEU A 241 19.71 34.07 11.20
C LEU A 241 20.57 34.53 10.02
N PHE A 242 20.23 34.09 8.81
CA PHE A 242 20.68 34.74 7.58
C PHE A 242 19.46 35.12 6.74
N GLN A 243 19.29 36.41 6.48
CA GLN A 243 18.20 36.90 5.63
C GLN A 243 18.70 37.88 4.58
N THR A 244 18.08 37.82 3.40
CA THR A 244 18.26 38.84 2.37
C THR A 244 16.92 39.42 1.93
N LYS A 245 16.85 40.72 1.65
CA LYS A 245 15.67 41.38 1.10
C LYS A 245 16.07 42.40 0.03
N LYS A 246 15.50 42.28 -1.17
CA LYS A 246 15.69 43.26 -2.25
C LYS A 246 14.51 44.21 -2.31
N GLY A 247 14.74 45.51 -2.15
CA GLY A 247 13.67 46.51 -2.27
C GLY A 247 12.42 46.16 -1.45
N SER A 248 11.27 46.21 -2.12
CA SER A 248 9.96 45.84 -1.58
C SER A 248 9.64 44.34 -1.62
N ASP A 249 10.57 43.47 -2.04
CA ASP A 249 10.34 42.03 -2.12
C ASP A 249 10.17 41.42 -0.72
N SER A 250 9.63 40.20 -0.68
CA SER A 250 9.60 39.42 0.57
C SER A 250 11.01 39.06 1.00
N ALA A 251 11.29 39.09 2.31
CA ALA A 251 12.57 38.63 2.83
C ALA A 251 12.73 37.13 2.60
N ILE A 252 13.92 36.72 2.16
CA ILE A 252 14.32 35.32 2.03
C ILE A 252 15.13 34.97 3.27
N THR A 253 14.66 34.00 4.05
CA THR A 253 15.40 33.44 5.18
C THR A 253 16.09 32.16 4.73
N TYR A 254 17.41 32.12 4.86
CA TYR A 254 18.23 30.96 4.50
C TYR A 254 18.50 30.08 5.72
N THR A 255 18.63 28.79 5.48
CA THR A 255 19.14 27.84 6.47
C THR A 255 20.65 27.78 6.37
N VAL A 256 21.34 28.11 7.45
CA VAL A 256 22.79 27.99 7.55
C VAL A 256 23.15 26.52 7.81
N ILE A 257 23.79 25.87 6.83
CA ILE A 257 24.24 24.49 6.94
C ILE A 257 25.76 24.47 7.11
N THR A 258 26.23 23.84 8.19
CA THR A 258 27.67 23.74 8.51
C THR A 258 28.17 22.30 8.64
N ASP A 259 27.26 21.32 8.68
CA ASP A 259 27.58 19.91 8.85
C ASP A 259 27.38 19.11 7.56
N LEU A 260 28.23 18.09 7.37
CA LEU A 260 28.08 17.13 6.27
C LEU A 260 26.77 16.33 6.40
N GLY A 261 26.44 15.87 7.62
CA GLY A 261 25.30 14.97 7.86
C GLY A 261 25.66 13.49 7.68
N ALA A 262 24.72 12.61 8.01
CA ALA A 262 24.86 11.18 7.77
C ALA A 262 24.64 10.84 6.30
N GLU A 263 25.28 9.78 5.81
CA GLU A 263 25.00 9.24 4.47
C GLU A 263 23.51 8.87 4.35
N GLY A 264 22.85 9.37 3.31
CA GLY A 264 21.40 9.18 3.11
C GLY A 264 20.49 10.05 3.99
N SER A 265 21.01 11.12 4.60
CA SER A 265 20.17 12.09 5.32
C SER A 265 19.05 12.64 4.42
N THR A 266 17.90 12.99 5.02
CA THR A 266 16.74 13.58 4.35
C THR A 266 16.19 14.82 5.08
N THR A 267 16.96 15.32 6.06
CA THR A 267 16.53 16.36 7.01
C THR A 267 16.44 17.75 6.38
N GLN A 268 17.08 17.97 5.23
CA GLN A 268 17.31 19.29 4.61
C GLN A 268 18.07 20.29 5.50
N THR A 269 18.70 19.83 6.60
CA THR A 269 19.47 20.67 7.53
C THR A 269 20.98 20.39 7.50
N ASP A 270 21.42 19.48 6.63
CA ASP A 270 22.80 19.07 6.45
C ASP A 270 23.12 18.88 4.94
N LEU A 271 24.41 18.85 4.58
CA LEU A 271 24.85 18.75 3.17
C LEU A 271 24.39 17.47 2.47
N GLN A 272 24.27 16.36 3.19
CA GLN A 272 23.75 15.10 2.65
C GLN A 272 22.22 15.14 2.51
N GLY A 273 21.53 15.84 3.40
CA GLY A 273 20.08 15.95 3.52
C GLY A 273 19.42 16.88 2.51
N ILE A 274 20.20 17.77 1.87
CA ILE A 274 19.77 18.56 0.72
C ILE A 274 19.81 17.76 -0.60
N ASN A 275 20.37 16.55 -0.60
CA ASN A 275 20.42 15.67 -1.77
C ASN A 275 19.26 14.66 -1.76
N THR A 276 18.08 15.06 -2.22
CA THR A 276 16.89 14.18 -2.28
C THR A 276 16.94 13.11 -3.38
N GLY A 277 18.09 12.86 -4.03
CA GLY A 277 18.20 11.99 -5.22
C GLY A 277 17.45 12.48 -6.46
N ARG A 278 16.56 13.48 -6.31
CA ARG A 278 15.83 14.22 -7.33
C ARG A 278 15.53 15.64 -6.86
N ILE A 279 15.85 16.64 -7.66
CA ILE A 279 15.51 18.05 -7.43
C ILE A 279 13.99 18.25 -7.52
N ALA A 280 13.43 19.08 -6.64
CA ALA A 280 12.00 19.37 -6.65
C ALA A 280 11.59 20.06 -7.97
N GLY A 281 10.58 19.49 -8.65
CA GLY A 281 10.11 19.94 -9.96
C GLY A 281 10.49 19.02 -11.11
N ASP A 282 11.56 18.24 -10.96
CA ASP A 282 12.03 17.33 -12.01
C ASP A 282 11.20 16.04 -12.07
N ALA A 283 10.97 15.55 -13.28
CA ALA A 283 10.21 14.34 -13.60
C ALA A 283 11.13 13.23 -14.13
N LEU A 284 11.47 12.29 -13.24
CA LEU A 284 12.18 11.05 -13.53
C LEU A 284 11.23 9.85 -13.53
N THR A 285 11.45 8.90 -14.44
CA THR A 285 10.79 7.58 -14.49
C THR A 285 11.82 6.45 -14.63
N VAL A 286 11.39 5.20 -14.60
CA VAL A 286 12.23 4.04 -14.95
C VAL A 286 11.98 3.73 -16.43
N ALA A 287 13.00 3.91 -17.29
CA ALA A 287 12.90 3.64 -18.72
C ALA A 287 12.95 2.13 -19.03
N SER A 288 13.82 1.41 -18.33
CA SER A 288 13.95 -0.05 -18.43
C SER A 288 14.36 -0.64 -17.09
N ALA A 289 13.92 -1.87 -16.85
CA ALA A 289 14.37 -2.73 -15.76
C ALA A 289 13.96 -4.17 -16.09
N THR A 290 14.86 -5.13 -15.90
CA THR A 290 14.54 -6.56 -16.05
C THR A 290 14.78 -7.27 -14.73
N GLY A 291 13.72 -7.76 -14.10
CA GLY A 291 13.78 -8.60 -12.91
C GLY A 291 13.81 -10.08 -13.26
N ALA A 292 14.72 -10.84 -12.66
CA ALA A 292 14.82 -12.28 -12.83
C ALA A 292 14.97 -12.99 -11.47
N PHE A 293 14.24 -14.09 -11.29
CA PHE A 293 14.51 -15.03 -10.20
C PHE A 293 15.75 -15.87 -10.53
N ALA A 294 16.48 -16.29 -9.50
CA ALA A 294 17.63 -17.19 -9.67
C ALA A 294 17.23 -18.56 -10.25
N ASP A 295 16.01 -19.00 -9.97
CA ASP A 295 15.46 -20.27 -10.46
C ASP A 295 13.92 -20.20 -10.58
N LYS A 296 13.34 -21.22 -11.22
CA LYS A 296 11.91 -21.34 -11.47
C LYS A 296 11.09 -21.94 -10.31
N ASN A 297 11.73 -22.33 -9.21
CA ASN A 297 11.12 -23.13 -8.17
C ASN A 297 10.33 -22.27 -7.18
N ALA A 298 9.21 -22.80 -6.69
CA ALA A 298 8.38 -22.12 -5.71
C ALA A 298 9.14 -21.83 -4.41
N GLY A 299 8.74 -20.77 -3.73
CA GLY A 299 9.34 -20.33 -2.48
C GLY A 299 8.93 -18.90 -2.15
N ASP A 300 8.93 -18.62 -0.85
CA ASP A 300 8.77 -17.28 -0.31
C ASP A 300 10.12 -16.54 -0.29
N ASP A 301 10.05 -15.21 -0.20
CA ASP A 301 11.22 -14.32 -0.04
C ASP A 301 12.34 -14.58 -1.06
N LYS A 302 12.00 -15.04 -2.27
CA LYS A 302 13.00 -15.31 -3.30
C LYS A 302 13.57 -14.01 -3.81
N THR A 303 14.90 -13.93 -3.83
CA THR A 303 15.62 -12.81 -4.41
C THR A 303 15.34 -12.71 -5.91
N VAL A 304 14.93 -11.52 -6.33
CA VAL A 304 14.82 -11.09 -7.71
C VAL A 304 15.97 -10.13 -7.99
N THR A 305 16.85 -10.52 -8.90
CA THR A 305 17.92 -9.65 -9.39
C THR A 305 17.38 -8.78 -10.50
N ILE A 306 17.54 -7.47 -10.36
CA ILE A 306 17.13 -6.47 -11.35
C ILE A 306 18.38 -5.98 -12.06
N THR A 307 18.37 -6.00 -13.39
CA THR A 307 19.46 -5.53 -14.25
C THR A 307 18.92 -4.60 -15.34
N GLY A 308 19.81 -3.79 -15.92
CA GLY A 308 19.47 -2.87 -17.00
C GLY A 308 18.53 -1.76 -16.54
N LEU A 309 18.67 -1.32 -15.28
CA LEU A 309 18.00 -0.12 -14.79
C LEU A 309 18.49 1.08 -15.58
N ALA A 310 17.55 1.87 -16.08
CA ALA A 310 17.84 3.12 -16.78
C ALA A 310 16.84 4.20 -16.39
N LEU A 311 17.33 5.42 -16.23
CA LEU A 311 16.48 6.59 -15.99
C LEU A 311 15.70 6.96 -17.27
N GLY A 312 14.44 7.32 -17.07
CA GLY A 312 13.51 7.80 -18.07
C GLY A 312 12.88 9.13 -17.66
N GLY A 313 12.02 9.66 -18.53
CA GLY A 313 11.35 10.95 -18.32
C GLY A 313 12.06 12.12 -18.99
N PRO A 314 11.43 13.30 -19.01
CA PRO A 314 11.96 14.49 -19.67
C PRO A 314 13.25 14.99 -19.05
N ASP A 315 13.43 14.84 -17.74
CA ASP A 315 14.57 15.40 -17.01
C ASP A 315 15.71 14.39 -16.79
N LYS A 316 15.62 13.18 -17.39
CA LYS A 316 16.59 12.08 -17.17
C LYS A 316 18.04 12.46 -17.47
N ASP A 317 18.27 13.36 -18.42
CA ASP A 317 19.60 13.75 -18.86
C ASP A 317 20.30 14.68 -17.85
N ASN A 318 19.58 15.17 -16.84
CA ASN A 318 20.15 15.95 -15.73
C ASN A 318 20.70 15.07 -14.60
N TYR A 319 20.47 13.75 -14.65
CA TYR A 319 20.81 12.82 -13.59
C TYR A 319 21.73 11.72 -14.10
N THR A 320 22.57 11.21 -13.21
CA THR A 320 23.36 10.00 -13.45
C THR A 320 22.84 8.90 -12.53
N LEU A 321 22.68 7.70 -13.08
CA LEU A 321 22.32 6.53 -12.29
C LEU A 321 23.61 5.83 -11.87
N ASP A 322 23.90 5.84 -10.57
CA ASP A 322 25.14 5.25 -10.04
C ASP A 322 25.19 3.73 -10.23
N GLU A 323 24.04 3.06 -10.06
CA GLU A 323 23.93 1.60 -10.18
C GLU A 323 22.81 1.21 -11.15
N ASP A 324 23.15 0.42 -12.16
CA ASP A 324 22.19 -0.11 -13.15
C ASP A 324 21.60 -1.48 -12.71
N THR A 325 21.85 -1.87 -11.47
CA THR A 325 21.35 -3.10 -10.85
C THR A 325 20.68 -2.85 -9.50
N ALA A 326 19.74 -3.71 -9.13
CA ALA A 326 19.11 -3.71 -7.82
C ALA A 326 18.65 -5.12 -7.44
N THR A 327 18.21 -5.30 -6.20
CA THR A 327 17.57 -6.55 -5.75
C THR A 327 16.27 -6.26 -5.03
N THR A 328 15.30 -7.15 -5.19
CA THR A 328 14.09 -7.18 -4.39
C THR A 328 13.74 -8.61 -4.01
N ILE A 329 12.69 -8.81 -3.23
CA ILE A 329 12.15 -10.13 -2.86
C ILE A 329 10.75 -10.29 -3.43
N ALA A 330 10.42 -11.52 -3.85
CA ALA A 330 9.09 -11.89 -4.29
C ALA A 330 8.82 -13.37 -4.02
N THR A 331 7.54 -13.74 -3.93
CA THR A 331 7.11 -15.13 -3.76
C THR A 331 6.78 -15.76 -5.11
N ILE A 332 7.29 -16.96 -5.36
CA ILE A 332 6.78 -17.87 -6.39
C ILE A 332 5.84 -18.85 -5.69
N THR A 333 4.53 -18.72 -5.91
CA THR A 333 3.54 -19.59 -5.28
C THR A 333 3.54 -20.99 -5.90
N PRO A 334 3.46 -22.06 -5.09
CA PRO A 334 3.32 -23.41 -5.61
C PRO A 334 2.06 -23.57 -6.46
N ARG A 335 2.16 -24.31 -7.56
CA ARG A 335 1.02 -24.57 -8.46
C ARG A 335 0.14 -25.68 -7.88
N ALA A 336 -1.14 -25.40 -7.70
CA ALA A 336 -2.10 -26.43 -7.32
C ALA A 336 -2.30 -27.45 -8.46
N VAL A 337 -2.21 -28.74 -8.13
CA VAL A 337 -2.51 -29.86 -9.04
C VAL A 337 -3.76 -30.59 -8.62
N SER A 338 -4.48 -31.12 -9.59
CA SER A 338 -5.67 -31.94 -9.37
C SER A 338 -5.39 -33.41 -9.65
N LEU A 339 -6.11 -34.28 -8.94
CA LEU A 339 -6.10 -35.72 -9.14
C LEU A 339 -7.38 -36.17 -9.85
N SER A 340 -7.23 -37.06 -10.82
CA SER A 340 -8.34 -37.79 -11.44
C SER A 340 -8.04 -39.28 -11.43
N GLY A 341 -9.04 -40.14 -11.28
CA GLY A 341 -8.78 -41.57 -11.21
C GLY A 341 -10.05 -42.41 -11.31
N SER A 342 -9.87 -43.71 -11.45
CA SER A 342 -11.00 -44.65 -11.45
C SER A 342 -10.60 -46.04 -10.96
N ARG A 343 -11.54 -46.72 -10.29
CA ARG A 343 -11.45 -48.15 -10.01
C ARG A 343 -12.83 -48.81 -10.05
N VAL A 344 -12.84 -50.13 -10.01
CA VAL A 344 -14.06 -50.91 -9.80
C VAL A 344 -14.38 -50.94 -8.29
N TYR A 345 -15.67 -51.00 -7.96
CA TYR A 345 -16.16 -51.17 -6.62
C TYR A 345 -15.53 -52.40 -5.97
N ASP A 346 -14.93 -52.19 -4.80
CA ASP A 346 -14.20 -53.21 -4.03
C ASP A 346 -14.59 -53.19 -2.55
N GLY A 347 -15.68 -52.49 -2.18
CA GLY A 347 -16.16 -52.40 -0.79
C GLY A 347 -15.37 -51.44 0.12
N THR A 348 -14.18 -51.00 -0.29
CA THR A 348 -13.31 -50.15 0.53
C THR A 348 -13.48 -48.66 0.25
N VAL A 349 -13.07 -47.81 1.20
CA VAL A 349 -13.04 -46.34 1.05
C VAL A 349 -11.63 -45.79 0.77
N ASP A 350 -10.62 -46.64 0.86
CA ASP A 350 -9.24 -46.25 0.62
C ASP A 350 -8.94 -46.19 -0.89
N LEU A 351 -8.11 -45.23 -1.27
CA LEU A 351 -7.76 -44.92 -2.64
C LEU A 351 -6.24 -44.84 -2.75
N ALA A 352 -5.61 -45.93 -3.19
CA ALA A 352 -4.17 -45.99 -3.39
C ALA A 352 -3.71 -44.99 -4.46
N ALA A 353 -2.56 -44.35 -4.26
CA ALA A 353 -2.03 -43.35 -5.20
C ALA A 353 -1.97 -43.85 -6.66
N ALA A 354 -1.75 -45.15 -6.89
CA ALA A 354 -1.61 -45.75 -8.21
C ALA A 354 -2.86 -45.66 -9.11
N ILE A 355 -4.06 -45.40 -8.55
CA ILE A 355 -5.27 -45.23 -9.36
C ILE A 355 -5.46 -43.79 -9.87
N PHE A 356 -4.61 -42.86 -9.42
CA PHE A 356 -4.72 -41.45 -9.74
C PHE A 356 -3.71 -41.02 -10.80
N THR A 357 -4.16 -40.13 -11.66
CA THR A 357 -3.35 -39.32 -12.56
C THR A 357 -3.30 -37.89 -12.04
N LEU A 358 -2.12 -37.29 -12.14
CA LEU A 358 -1.90 -35.87 -11.83
C LEU A 358 -2.15 -35.04 -13.09
N ASP A 359 -3.08 -34.09 -12.98
CA ASP A 359 -3.41 -33.16 -14.05
C ASP A 359 -2.74 -31.80 -13.81
N THR A 360 -2.66 -30.97 -14.84
CA THR A 360 -2.20 -29.56 -14.75
C THR A 360 -0.75 -29.35 -14.31
N LEU A 361 0.17 -30.25 -14.66
CA LEU A 361 1.61 -30.04 -14.46
C LEU A 361 2.16 -28.94 -15.39
N ALA A 362 3.26 -28.27 -15.00
CA ALA A 362 3.87 -27.20 -15.80
C ALA A 362 4.85 -27.78 -16.82
N ASN A 363 4.90 -27.21 -18.03
CA ASN A 363 5.95 -27.47 -19.03
C ASN A 363 6.26 -28.96 -19.33
N GLY A 364 5.26 -29.84 -19.23
CA GLY A 364 5.44 -31.28 -19.45
C GLY A 364 6.23 -31.99 -18.34
N GLU A 365 6.41 -31.35 -17.17
CA GLU A 365 6.97 -31.99 -15.99
C GLU A 365 6.08 -33.14 -15.52
N ALA A 366 6.72 -34.14 -14.90
CA ALA A 366 6.07 -35.26 -14.25
C ALA A 366 6.45 -35.26 -12.77
N LEU A 367 5.48 -35.63 -11.93
CA LEU A 367 5.65 -35.89 -10.51
C LEU A 367 5.18 -37.31 -10.21
N THR A 368 5.58 -37.80 -9.04
CA THR A 368 5.07 -39.05 -8.49
C THR A 368 4.06 -38.75 -7.39
N LEU A 369 3.11 -39.66 -7.20
CA LEU A 369 2.14 -39.62 -6.10
C LEU A 369 2.33 -40.86 -5.23
N PHE A 370 2.42 -40.66 -3.92
CA PHE A 370 2.57 -41.73 -2.94
C PHE A 370 1.41 -41.75 -1.94
N GLY A 371 1.27 -42.88 -1.26
CA GLY A 371 0.35 -43.06 -0.15
C GLY A 371 -1.06 -43.46 -0.56
N THR A 372 -2.00 -43.16 0.33
CA THR A 372 -3.41 -43.55 0.21
C THR A 372 -4.27 -42.37 0.61
N GLY A 373 -5.14 -41.93 -0.29
CA GLY A 373 -6.25 -41.05 0.02
C GLY A 373 -7.46 -41.86 0.42
N SER A 374 -8.57 -41.17 0.72
CA SER A 374 -9.83 -41.84 1.03
C SER A 374 -11.03 -41.09 0.46
N MET A 375 -12.21 -41.67 0.61
CA MET A 375 -13.49 -41.06 0.28
C MET A 375 -14.51 -41.34 1.39
N SER A 376 -15.60 -40.58 1.44
CA SER A 376 -16.59 -40.74 2.51
C SER A 376 -17.34 -42.07 2.46
N GLU A 377 -17.56 -42.61 1.26
CA GLU A 377 -18.33 -43.84 1.03
C GLU A 377 -17.81 -44.58 -0.20
N ALA A 378 -17.79 -45.91 -0.11
CA ALA A 378 -17.30 -46.81 -1.16
C ALA A 378 -18.25 -46.92 -2.37
N ASN A 379 -19.51 -46.47 -2.24
CA ASN A 379 -20.55 -46.68 -3.24
C ASN A 379 -20.15 -46.24 -4.66
N ALA A 380 -20.59 -46.98 -5.66
CA ALA A 380 -20.34 -46.70 -7.07
C ALA A 380 -20.89 -45.32 -7.48
N GLY A 381 -20.14 -44.59 -8.29
CA GLY A 381 -20.50 -43.24 -8.73
C GLY A 381 -19.34 -42.48 -9.36
N THR A 382 -19.66 -41.44 -10.11
CA THR A 382 -18.69 -40.57 -10.81
C THR A 382 -18.40 -39.31 -10.00
N GLY A 383 -17.18 -38.78 -10.10
CA GLY A 383 -16.84 -37.47 -9.51
C GLY A 383 -16.89 -37.45 -7.99
N LYS A 384 -16.61 -38.58 -7.34
CA LYS A 384 -16.58 -38.65 -5.88
C LYS A 384 -15.34 -37.91 -5.38
N THR A 385 -15.54 -37.00 -4.44
CA THR A 385 -14.46 -36.20 -3.85
C THR A 385 -13.49 -37.09 -3.07
N VAL A 386 -12.20 -36.85 -3.27
CA VAL A 386 -11.11 -37.53 -2.57
C VAL A 386 -10.65 -36.67 -1.39
N THR A 387 -10.60 -37.27 -0.21
CA THR A 387 -9.85 -36.75 0.92
C THR A 387 -8.37 -37.02 0.69
N LEU A 388 -7.59 -35.95 0.53
CA LEU A 388 -6.19 -36.01 0.11
C LEU A 388 -5.22 -36.33 1.27
N THR A 389 -5.71 -36.36 2.51
CA THR A 389 -4.91 -36.74 3.68
C THR A 389 -4.30 -38.13 3.49
N GLY A 390 -2.98 -38.24 3.62
CA GLY A 390 -2.25 -39.49 3.39
C GLY A 390 -1.67 -39.64 1.99
N LEU A 391 -1.99 -38.73 1.06
CA LEU A 391 -1.30 -38.59 -0.22
C LEU A 391 -0.18 -37.56 -0.12
N SER A 392 0.93 -37.81 -0.82
CA SER A 392 2.05 -36.87 -0.95
C SER A 392 2.62 -36.86 -2.35
N LEU A 393 3.09 -35.69 -2.78
CA LEU A 393 3.83 -35.53 -4.03
C LEU A 393 5.30 -35.86 -3.80
N GLY A 394 5.90 -36.56 -4.75
CA GLY A 394 7.34 -36.75 -4.83
C GLY A 394 7.89 -36.32 -6.18
N ASP A 395 9.18 -36.04 -6.19
CA ASP A 395 9.87 -35.53 -7.38
C ASP A 395 9.80 -36.53 -8.53
N GLY A 396 9.76 -35.99 -9.75
CA GLY A 396 9.91 -36.73 -10.99
C GLY A 396 10.88 -35.99 -11.91
N THR A 397 10.40 -35.55 -13.07
CA THR A 397 11.15 -34.55 -13.87
C THR A 397 10.92 -33.12 -13.36
N GLY A 398 9.84 -32.88 -12.62
CA GLY A 398 9.60 -31.67 -11.83
C GLY A 398 9.93 -31.85 -10.34
N LEU A 399 10.11 -30.72 -9.65
CA LEU A 399 10.31 -30.67 -8.19
C LEU A 399 8.95 -30.58 -7.49
N ALA A 400 8.64 -31.52 -6.60
CA ALA A 400 7.35 -31.61 -5.89
C ALA A 400 7.05 -30.37 -5.05
N ALA A 401 8.07 -29.72 -4.48
CA ALA A 401 7.92 -28.49 -3.72
C ALA A 401 7.34 -27.32 -4.54
N ASN A 402 7.38 -27.40 -5.88
CA ASN A 402 6.76 -26.41 -6.76
C ASN A 402 5.23 -26.56 -6.86
N TYR A 403 4.66 -27.56 -6.20
CA TYR A 403 3.28 -27.95 -6.37
C TYR A 403 2.58 -28.23 -5.04
N THR A 404 1.26 -28.08 -5.03
CA THR A 404 0.39 -28.46 -3.91
C THR A 404 -0.74 -29.34 -4.39
N LEU A 405 -1.14 -30.33 -3.60
CA LEU A 405 -2.34 -31.11 -3.87
C LEU A 405 -3.57 -30.24 -3.62
N GLY A 406 -4.31 -29.89 -4.68
CA GLY A 406 -5.48 -29.03 -4.61
C GLY A 406 -6.76 -29.81 -4.38
N SER A 407 -7.21 -30.54 -5.40
CA SER A 407 -8.48 -31.29 -5.39
C SER A 407 -8.32 -32.66 -6.04
N GLY A 408 -9.17 -33.62 -5.67
CA GLY A 408 -9.17 -34.94 -6.29
C GLY A 408 -10.58 -35.44 -6.53
N LEU A 409 -10.81 -36.02 -7.71
CA LEU A 409 -12.07 -36.67 -8.07
C LEU A 409 -11.80 -38.11 -8.54
N VAL A 410 -12.61 -39.05 -8.09
CA VAL A 410 -12.53 -40.46 -8.49
C VAL A 410 -13.87 -40.96 -9.03
N THR A 411 -13.82 -41.84 -10.02
CA THR A 411 -14.98 -42.60 -10.48
C THR A 411 -14.90 -44.04 -9.98
N ILE A 412 -15.89 -44.48 -9.21
CA ILE A 412 -16.05 -45.87 -8.78
C ILE A 412 -17.06 -46.55 -9.70
N ASN A 413 -16.57 -47.45 -10.55
CA ASN A 413 -17.40 -48.24 -11.45
C ASN A 413 -18.06 -49.38 -10.68
N LYS A 414 -19.29 -49.74 -11.06
CA LYS A 414 -19.99 -50.87 -10.45
C LYS A 414 -19.23 -52.19 -10.67
N ALA A 415 -19.21 -53.06 -9.67
CA ALA A 415 -18.72 -54.43 -9.79
C ALA A 415 -19.70 -55.28 -10.61
N SER A 416 -19.24 -56.41 -11.15
CA SER A 416 -20.10 -57.32 -11.90
C SER A 416 -20.71 -58.36 -10.96
N LEU A 417 -22.03 -58.51 -11.00
CA LEU A 417 -22.75 -59.55 -10.26
C LEU A 417 -23.59 -60.40 -11.23
N VAL A 418 -23.40 -61.71 -11.19
CA VAL A 418 -24.14 -62.65 -12.03
C VAL A 418 -25.19 -63.36 -11.19
N VAL A 419 -26.45 -63.35 -11.65
CA VAL A 419 -27.57 -64.05 -11.05
C VAL A 419 -28.00 -65.16 -12.01
N THR A 420 -27.78 -66.42 -11.64
CA THR A 420 -28.06 -67.57 -12.51
C THR A 420 -29.27 -68.34 -11.99
N ALA A 421 -30.28 -68.56 -12.83
CA ALA A 421 -31.40 -69.43 -12.50
C ALA A 421 -30.95 -70.87 -12.21
N GLY A 422 -31.65 -71.56 -11.30
CA GLY A 422 -31.49 -73.00 -11.11
C GLY A 422 -32.36 -73.78 -12.09
N ASP A 423 -31.82 -74.85 -12.67
CA ASP A 423 -32.61 -75.79 -13.49
C ASP A 423 -33.75 -76.39 -12.66
N ALA A 424 -34.94 -76.46 -13.25
CA ALA A 424 -36.15 -76.97 -12.61
C ALA A 424 -36.59 -78.29 -13.25
N MET A 425 -37.19 -79.18 -12.45
CA MET A 425 -37.77 -80.44 -12.93
C MET A 425 -39.20 -80.58 -12.44
N LYS A 426 -40.07 -81.10 -13.31
CA LYS A 426 -41.47 -81.41 -13.00
C LYS A 426 -41.86 -82.71 -13.71
N ILE A 427 -42.69 -83.54 -13.08
CA ILE A 427 -43.36 -84.67 -13.77
C ILE A 427 -44.68 -84.14 -14.30
N TYR A 428 -45.04 -84.50 -15.54
CA TYR A 428 -46.29 -84.07 -16.17
C TYR A 428 -47.50 -84.41 -15.29
N ASP A 429 -48.27 -83.39 -14.89
CA ASP A 429 -49.45 -83.52 -14.02
C ASP A 429 -50.67 -82.75 -14.56
N GLY A 430 -50.59 -82.26 -15.80
CA GLY A 430 -51.65 -81.47 -16.44
C GLY A 430 -51.73 -80.01 -15.99
N GLN A 431 -50.91 -79.57 -15.03
CA GLN A 431 -50.92 -78.19 -14.53
C GLN A 431 -49.76 -77.36 -15.08
N ALA A 432 -50.01 -76.08 -15.31
CA ALA A 432 -49.02 -75.10 -15.73
C ALA A 432 -47.90 -74.93 -14.69
N PHE A 433 -46.65 -74.84 -15.14
CA PHE A 433 -45.51 -74.47 -14.29
C PHE A 433 -45.49 -72.97 -14.01
N THR A 434 -45.28 -72.60 -12.73
CA THR A 434 -45.11 -71.21 -12.28
C THR A 434 -43.97 -71.19 -11.26
N GLY A 435 -43.07 -70.21 -11.37
CA GLY A 435 -41.94 -70.03 -10.45
C GLY A 435 -40.62 -70.50 -11.03
N GLY A 436 -39.77 -71.12 -10.21
CA GLY A 436 -38.43 -71.58 -10.58
C GLY A 436 -37.77 -72.39 -9.46
N ASN A 437 -36.51 -72.79 -9.64
CA ASN A 437 -35.76 -73.59 -8.67
C ASN A 437 -34.62 -72.78 -7.99
N GLY A 438 -34.95 -71.58 -7.52
CA GLY A 438 -33.96 -70.69 -6.90
C GLY A 438 -32.99 -70.06 -7.91
N VAL A 439 -32.05 -69.29 -7.36
CA VAL A 439 -30.96 -68.66 -8.11
C VAL A 439 -29.65 -68.84 -7.35
N THR A 440 -28.54 -68.77 -8.08
CA THR A 440 -27.19 -68.64 -7.50
C THR A 440 -26.61 -67.28 -7.87
N TYR A 441 -25.77 -66.75 -6.97
CA TYR A 441 -25.14 -65.45 -7.12
C TYR A 441 -23.62 -65.61 -7.19
N GLY A 442 -22.97 -64.92 -8.12
CA GLY A 442 -21.51 -64.85 -8.21
C GLY A 442 -21.04 -63.43 -8.50
N GLY A 443 -20.04 -62.95 -7.77
CA GLY A 443 -19.50 -61.58 -7.95
C GLY A 443 -19.83 -60.59 -6.83
N PHE A 444 -20.39 -61.02 -5.69
CA PHE A 444 -20.40 -60.19 -4.50
C PHE A 444 -18.98 -59.81 -4.08
N VAL A 445 -18.81 -58.59 -3.59
CA VAL A 445 -17.53 -58.03 -3.17
C VAL A 445 -17.43 -58.10 -1.65
N ASP A 446 -16.26 -58.43 -1.11
CA ASP A 446 -16.02 -58.60 0.33
C ASP A 446 -17.09 -59.49 1.02
N HIS A 447 -17.56 -59.09 2.21
CA HIS A 447 -18.56 -59.79 3.01
C HIS A 447 -20.00 -59.48 2.57
N GLU A 448 -20.22 -58.99 1.35
CA GLU A 448 -21.56 -58.78 0.82
C GLU A 448 -22.30 -60.10 0.58
N SER A 449 -23.64 -60.01 0.58
CA SER A 449 -24.54 -61.12 0.31
C SER A 449 -25.78 -60.62 -0.41
N ALA A 450 -26.76 -61.49 -0.64
CA ALA A 450 -28.04 -61.12 -1.26
C ALA A 450 -28.79 -59.97 -0.53
N SER A 451 -28.39 -59.60 0.69
CA SER A 451 -28.92 -58.43 1.40
C SER A 451 -28.69 -57.08 0.69
N VAL A 452 -27.71 -56.99 -0.23
CA VAL A 452 -27.45 -55.74 -0.99
C VAL A 452 -28.35 -55.60 -2.22
N LEU A 453 -29.13 -56.64 -2.53
CA LEU A 453 -30.04 -56.66 -3.67
C LEU A 453 -31.38 -56.03 -3.28
N THR A 454 -31.90 -55.23 -4.19
CA THR A 454 -33.23 -54.64 -4.12
C THR A 454 -34.07 -55.12 -5.31
N GLY A 455 -35.35 -54.77 -5.31
CA GLY A 455 -36.30 -55.26 -6.31
C GLY A 455 -36.86 -56.64 -5.97
N THR A 456 -37.56 -57.25 -6.93
CA THR A 456 -38.25 -58.52 -6.74
C THR A 456 -37.78 -59.50 -7.81
N LEU A 457 -37.21 -60.63 -7.40
CA LEU A 457 -36.82 -61.69 -8.31
C LEU A 457 -38.04 -62.22 -9.07
N ALA A 458 -38.00 -62.14 -10.39
CA ALA A 458 -39.03 -62.64 -11.28
C ALA A 458 -38.48 -63.77 -12.14
N TYR A 459 -39.24 -64.86 -12.24
CA TYR A 459 -38.96 -65.96 -13.16
C TYR A 459 -39.77 -65.80 -14.45
N GLY A 460 -39.11 -65.97 -15.58
CA GLY A 460 -39.64 -65.79 -16.92
C GLY A 460 -39.21 -66.90 -17.88
N GLY A 461 -39.28 -66.61 -19.18
CA GLY A 461 -39.00 -67.59 -20.24
C GLY A 461 -40.19 -68.47 -20.57
N ALA A 462 -40.02 -69.35 -21.57
CA ALA A 462 -41.08 -70.25 -22.03
C ALA A 462 -41.44 -71.35 -21.00
N ALA A 463 -40.66 -71.47 -19.92
CA ALA A 463 -40.97 -72.33 -18.79
C ALA A 463 -42.26 -71.87 -18.07
N GLN A 464 -42.55 -70.57 -18.03
CA GLN A 464 -43.74 -70.07 -17.37
C GLN A 464 -44.98 -70.43 -18.17
N ASN A 465 -45.94 -71.07 -17.51
CA ASN A 465 -47.14 -71.67 -18.09
C ASN A 465 -46.92 -72.92 -18.97
N ALA A 466 -45.71 -73.50 -18.97
CA ALA A 466 -45.48 -74.77 -19.65
C ALA A 466 -46.28 -75.90 -18.97
N VAL A 467 -47.00 -76.69 -19.77
CA VAL A 467 -47.81 -77.85 -19.31
C VAL A 467 -47.27 -79.16 -19.87
N SER A 468 -46.86 -79.17 -21.14
CA SER A 468 -46.48 -80.40 -21.87
C SER A 468 -45.08 -80.89 -21.49
N ALA A 469 -44.83 -82.18 -21.68
CA ALA A 469 -43.48 -82.73 -21.53
C ALA A 469 -42.50 -82.10 -22.53
N GLY A 470 -41.29 -81.76 -22.07
CA GLY A 470 -40.29 -81.05 -22.87
C GLY A 470 -39.30 -80.25 -22.01
N THR A 471 -38.38 -79.56 -22.68
CA THR A 471 -37.42 -78.64 -22.05
C THR A 471 -37.72 -77.21 -22.48
N TYR A 472 -37.83 -76.31 -21.51
CA TYR A 472 -38.25 -74.93 -21.72
C TYR A 472 -37.24 -73.97 -21.08
N PRO A 473 -36.78 -72.91 -21.79
CA PRO A 473 -35.93 -71.89 -21.20
C PRO A 473 -36.59 -71.23 -19.99
N LEU A 474 -35.84 -71.16 -18.89
CA LEU A 474 -36.21 -70.53 -17.62
C LEU A 474 -35.26 -69.36 -17.37
N THR A 475 -35.79 -68.14 -17.42
CA THR A 475 -34.99 -66.92 -17.25
C THR A 475 -35.31 -66.26 -15.92
N VAL A 476 -34.42 -65.38 -15.46
CA VAL A 476 -34.62 -64.58 -14.24
C VAL A 476 -34.36 -63.10 -14.50
N SER A 477 -35.06 -62.23 -13.77
CA SER A 477 -34.91 -60.78 -13.87
C SER A 477 -35.44 -60.06 -12.61
N GLY A 478 -35.41 -58.73 -12.60
CA GLY A 478 -36.14 -57.91 -11.62
C GLY A 478 -35.36 -57.47 -10.37
N LEU A 479 -34.11 -57.92 -10.22
CA LEU A 479 -33.20 -57.46 -9.17
C LEU A 479 -32.35 -56.26 -9.61
N SER A 480 -31.98 -55.43 -8.65
CA SER A 480 -31.09 -54.28 -8.80
C SER A 480 -30.10 -54.20 -7.63
N ALA A 481 -28.98 -53.50 -7.85
CA ALA A 481 -28.01 -53.19 -6.82
C ALA A 481 -27.33 -51.84 -7.13
N ASP A 482 -27.08 -51.06 -6.08
CA ASP A 482 -26.48 -49.73 -6.23
C ASP A 482 -25.03 -49.84 -6.71
N ASN A 483 -24.27 -50.80 -6.17
CA ASN A 483 -22.85 -50.96 -6.45
C ASN A 483 -22.50 -52.04 -7.48
N HIS A 484 -23.50 -52.76 -8.00
CA HIS A 484 -23.31 -53.86 -8.93
C HIS A 484 -24.07 -53.70 -10.24
N THR A 485 -23.42 -54.08 -11.34
CA THR A 485 -24.06 -54.30 -12.64
C THR A 485 -24.48 -55.75 -12.71
N ILE A 486 -25.80 -56.00 -12.64
CA ILE A 486 -26.36 -57.35 -12.62
C ILE A 486 -26.48 -57.90 -14.04
N THR A 487 -25.95 -59.10 -14.25
CA THR A 487 -26.14 -59.91 -15.47
C THR A 487 -26.88 -61.19 -15.11
N TYR A 488 -27.88 -61.57 -15.91
CA TYR A 488 -28.70 -62.76 -15.64
C TYR A 488 -28.24 -63.95 -16.49
N GLY A 489 -28.11 -65.11 -15.85
CA GLY A 489 -27.87 -66.40 -16.47
C GLY A 489 -29.15 -67.23 -16.51
N ASP A 490 -29.46 -67.76 -17.70
CA ASP A 490 -30.64 -68.59 -17.93
C ASP A 490 -30.41 -70.05 -17.48
N ALA A 491 -31.51 -70.75 -17.22
CA ALA A 491 -31.58 -72.19 -16.93
C ALA A 491 -32.69 -72.85 -17.76
N ALA A 492 -33.02 -74.11 -17.45
CA ALA A 492 -34.11 -74.82 -18.11
C ALA A 492 -35.08 -75.48 -17.12
N LEU A 493 -36.37 -75.49 -17.47
CA LEU A 493 -37.36 -76.39 -16.91
C LEU A 493 -37.44 -77.65 -17.76
N THR A 494 -37.32 -78.83 -17.14
CA THR A 494 -37.59 -80.12 -17.79
C THR A 494 -38.86 -80.76 -17.22
N ILE A 495 -39.89 -80.88 -18.06
CA ILE A 495 -41.12 -81.61 -17.76
C ILE A 495 -41.01 -83.05 -18.29
N THR A 496 -40.91 -84.03 -17.40
CA THR A 496 -40.79 -85.44 -17.76
C THR A 496 -42.17 -86.05 -18.00
N ALA A 497 -42.34 -86.73 -19.13
CA ALA A 497 -43.59 -87.42 -19.46
C ALA A 497 -43.88 -88.57 -18.48
N ILE A 498 -45.16 -88.78 -18.15
CA ILE A 498 -45.60 -90.00 -17.46
C ILE A 498 -45.49 -91.18 -18.43
N GLN A 499 -44.79 -92.23 -18.03
CA GLN A 499 -44.77 -93.49 -18.78
C GLN A 499 -46.02 -94.32 -18.44
N ILE A 500 -46.92 -94.48 -19.42
CA ILE A 500 -47.99 -95.48 -19.33
C ILE A 500 -47.44 -96.80 -19.86
N ARG A 501 -47.29 -97.80 -19.00
CA ARG A 501 -46.98 -99.16 -19.45
C ARG A 501 -48.25 -99.81 -19.98
N SER A 502 -48.29 -100.11 -21.28
CA SER A 502 -49.32 -100.99 -21.83
C SER A 502 -48.98 -102.42 -21.39
N SER A 503 -49.73 -102.97 -20.45
CA SER A 503 -49.69 -104.40 -20.18
C SER A 503 -50.47 -105.12 -21.27
N THR A 504 -49.75 -105.59 -22.30
CA THR A 504 -50.30 -106.52 -23.28
C THR A 504 -50.59 -107.84 -22.56
N LEU A 505 -51.86 -108.15 -22.28
CA LEU A 505 -52.24 -109.54 -22.02
C LEU A 505 -52.07 -110.27 -23.36
N ALA A 506 -51.05 -111.11 -23.48
CA ALA A 506 -50.96 -112.08 -24.55
C ALA A 506 -52.07 -113.12 -24.36
N MET A 507 -53.13 -113.05 -25.17
CA MET A 507 -53.94 -114.23 -25.46
C MET A 507 -53.15 -115.08 -26.43
N THR A 508 -52.71 -116.26 -25.97
CA THR A 508 -52.12 -117.29 -26.82
C THR A 508 -53.27 -118.06 -27.48
N ASP A 509 -53.57 -117.77 -28.74
CA ASP A 509 -54.44 -118.62 -29.54
C ASP A 509 -53.68 -119.90 -29.93
N ALA A 510 -54.23 -121.06 -29.54
CA ALA A 510 -53.74 -122.36 -29.98
C ALA A 510 -54.25 -122.66 -31.40
N PRO A 511 -53.41 -123.16 -32.32
CA PRO A 511 -53.82 -123.45 -33.69
C PRO A 511 -54.55 -124.80 -33.78
N GLY A 512 -55.79 -124.79 -34.29
CA GLY A 512 -56.40 -125.96 -34.93
C GLY A 512 -57.84 -126.27 -34.53
N GLY A 513 -58.80 -125.88 -35.38
CA GLY A 513 -60.19 -126.37 -35.31
C GLY A 513 -61.13 -125.56 -36.20
N SER A 514 -61.63 -126.21 -37.26
CA SER A 514 -62.48 -125.70 -38.36
C SER A 514 -63.70 -124.83 -37.96
N PRO A 515 -64.19 -123.97 -38.88
CA PRO A 515 -65.26 -123.02 -38.57
C PRO A 515 -66.66 -123.65 -38.70
N PRO A 516 -67.62 -123.19 -37.89
CA PRO A 516 -68.99 -123.06 -38.36
C PRO A 516 -69.43 -121.59 -38.41
N SER A 517 -70.29 -121.34 -39.38
CA SER A 517 -70.88 -120.06 -39.75
C SER A 517 -71.95 -119.59 -38.77
N ALA A 518 -72.03 -118.26 -38.69
CA ALA A 518 -73.18 -117.40 -38.41
C ALA A 518 -73.62 -117.10 -36.97
N SER A 519 -73.63 -115.79 -36.74
CA SER A 519 -74.60 -114.99 -35.99
C SER A 519 -74.33 -114.71 -34.52
N HIS A 520 -74.69 -113.48 -34.16
CA HIS A 520 -74.90 -112.93 -32.82
C HIS A 520 -73.73 -112.14 -32.21
N GLU A 521 -73.76 -110.84 -32.51
CA GLU A 521 -73.70 -109.75 -31.53
C GLU A 521 -73.78 -110.23 -30.07
N THR A 522 -72.76 -109.94 -29.28
CA THR A 522 -72.89 -109.48 -27.89
C THR A 522 -71.52 -109.05 -27.37
N ARG A 523 -71.42 -107.77 -27.02
CA ARG A 523 -70.53 -107.35 -25.93
C ARG A 523 -70.90 -108.15 -24.67
N PRO A 524 -69.93 -108.50 -23.83
CA PRO A 524 -70.14 -108.40 -22.40
C PRO A 524 -69.18 -107.37 -21.82
N THR A 525 -69.79 -106.39 -21.19
CA THR A 525 -69.15 -105.41 -20.31
C THR A 525 -69.14 -106.03 -18.92
N VAL A 526 -67.94 -106.10 -18.33
CA VAL A 526 -67.62 -105.92 -16.91
C VAL A 526 -68.08 -107.00 -15.89
N THR A 527 -67.12 -107.38 -15.05
CA THR A 527 -67.39 -107.61 -13.62
C THR A 527 -66.33 -106.89 -12.80
N THR A 528 -66.82 -106.06 -11.89
CA THR A 528 -66.14 -105.16 -10.96
C THR A 528 -65.73 -105.84 -9.65
N GLY A 529 -64.69 -105.28 -9.02
CA GLY A 529 -64.60 -105.09 -7.57
C GLY A 529 -63.52 -105.90 -6.85
N SER A 530 -62.74 -105.37 -5.90
CA SER A 530 -62.74 -104.05 -5.26
C SER A 530 -61.65 -103.98 -4.17
N ASN A 531 -61.35 -102.74 -3.71
CA ASN A 531 -60.93 -102.29 -2.35
C ASN A 531 -59.55 -101.61 -2.26
N PHE A 532 -59.35 -100.43 -1.66
CA PHE A 532 -60.15 -99.36 -1.00
C PHE A 532 -59.27 -98.09 -1.07
N GLY A 533 -59.68 -96.84 -1.04
CA GLY A 533 -60.95 -96.17 -0.78
C GLY A 533 -60.62 -94.74 -0.31
N ASN A 534 -61.19 -93.71 -0.93
CA ASN A 534 -61.96 -92.65 -0.25
C ASN A 534 -62.45 -91.58 -1.24
N ASP A 535 -63.70 -91.19 -0.97
CA ASP A 535 -64.41 -89.95 -1.29
C ASP A 535 -64.89 -89.67 -2.72
N ASP A 536 -66.16 -90.03 -2.91
CA ASP A 536 -67.28 -89.08 -3.09
C ASP A 536 -67.11 -87.99 -4.14
N LEU A 537 -67.76 -88.17 -5.31
CA LEU A 537 -68.51 -87.09 -5.95
C LEU A 537 -69.74 -87.66 -6.67
N SER A 538 -70.91 -87.26 -6.17
CA SER A 538 -72.21 -87.45 -6.83
C SER A 538 -72.32 -86.56 -8.07
N GLY A 539 -72.53 -87.18 -9.23
CA GLY A 539 -72.95 -86.53 -10.46
C GLY A 539 -74.26 -87.12 -10.95
N GLY A 540 -75.33 -86.32 -10.94
CA GLY A 540 -76.52 -86.61 -11.73
C GLY A 540 -76.21 -86.44 -13.23
N PRO A 541 -76.96 -87.12 -14.09
CA PRO A 541 -77.61 -86.36 -15.15
C PRO A 541 -79.03 -86.89 -15.41
N ASP A 542 -79.89 -86.05 -15.97
CA ASP A 542 -80.57 -86.51 -17.18
C ASP A 542 -81.01 -85.34 -18.07
N GLN A 543 -80.88 -85.59 -19.37
CA GLN A 543 -81.10 -84.69 -20.48
C GLN A 543 -82.57 -84.69 -20.91
N GLY A 544 -83.02 -83.55 -21.43
CA GLY A 544 -84.34 -83.41 -22.06
C GLY A 544 -84.32 -82.39 -23.19
N LYS A 545 -84.01 -82.89 -24.39
CA LYS A 545 -84.20 -82.34 -25.75
C LYS A 545 -85.14 -81.12 -25.90
N ARG A 546 -84.76 -80.18 -26.78
CA ARG A 546 -85.58 -79.72 -27.93
C ARG A 546 -84.82 -78.80 -28.90
N ASP A 547 -84.80 -79.26 -30.15
CA ASP A 547 -84.93 -78.61 -31.47
C ASP A 547 -84.59 -77.13 -31.74
N SER A 548 -83.90 -77.01 -32.89
CA SER A 548 -84.08 -76.10 -34.03
C SER A 548 -83.77 -74.60 -33.92
N GLU A 549 -82.69 -74.24 -34.64
CA GLU A 549 -82.53 -73.16 -35.62
C GLU A 549 -83.20 -71.78 -35.44
N MET A 550 -82.29 -70.78 -35.53
CA MET A 550 -82.43 -69.44 -36.14
C MET A 550 -83.60 -68.53 -35.75
N ARG A 551 -83.28 -67.44 -35.05
CA ARG A 551 -83.28 -66.08 -35.64
C ARG A 551 -82.71 -65.01 -34.70
N THR A 552 -81.87 -64.18 -35.30
CA THR A 552 -81.39 -62.85 -34.86
C THR A 552 -82.54 -61.91 -34.46
N VAL A 553 -82.35 -61.10 -33.40
CA VAL A 553 -82.37 -59.62 -33.36
C VAL A 553 -82.20 -59.15 -31.90
N CYS A 554 -81.24 -58.23 -31.70
CA CYS A 554 -80.85 -57.47 -30.50
C CYS A 554 -80.08 -58.21 -29.40
#